data_AF-A0A233HD46-F1
#
_entry.id   AF-A0A233HD46-F1
#
_cell.length_a   1.000
_cell.length_b   1.000
_cell.length_c   1.000
_cell.angle_alpha   90.00
_cell.angle_beta   90.00
_cell.angle_gamma   90.00
#
_symmetry.space_group_name_H-M   'P 1'
#
loop_
_entity.id
_entity.type
_entity.pdbx_description
1 polymer ?
#
loop_
_entity_poly.entity_id
_entity_poly.type
_entity_poly.pdbx_seq_one_letter_code
_entity_poly.pdbx_strand_id
1 'polypeptide(L)'
;MIYAIPCDQNSLFNHFAKAPQLMIVDDTTATSQRIDVTKTEGSCGHKKQLLALLRENRVDAVIVRNIGQNMLAAILEKKIEVYYAPRGSQLTSLHPNHLLPVTDVSFGKPSANKSKKRCASQCGSKKVGKHNKLAPRMLSPTTIEALKKVLKVKEIVEGK
;
A
#
# COMPACT_ATOMS: atom_id res chain seq x y z
N MET A 1 25.27 -3.78 -9.11
CA MET A 1 23.98 -3.07 -9.24
C MET A 1 23.41 -2.77 -7.86
N ILE A 2 22.55 -1.76 -7.73
CA ILE A 2 21.87 -1.45 -6.48
C ILE A 2 20.41 -1.89 -6.59
N TYR A 3 19.94 -2.71 -5.66
CA TYR A 3 18.55 -3.17 -5.65
C TYR A 3 17.87 -2.99 -4.29
N ALA A 4 16.55 -2.81 -4.32
CA ALA A 4 15.75 -2.63 -3.11
C ALA A 4 14.79 -3.80 -2.87
N ILE A 5 14.69 -4.22 -1.61
CA ILE A 5 13.79 -5.28 -1.15
C ILE A 5 12.85 -4.72 -0.08
N PRO A 6 11.52 -4.82 -0.22
CA PRO A 6 10.59 -4.40 0.81
C PRO A 6 10.71 -5.34 2.01
N CYS A 7 10.95 -4.80 3.19
CA CYS A 7 11.09 -5.62 4.38
C CYS A 7 10.32 -5.05 5.57
N ASP A 8 10.11 -5.91 6.55
CA ASP A 8 9.80 -5.54 7.92
C ASP A 8 10.80 -6.29 8.80
N GLN A 9 11.76 -5.53 9.33
CA GLN A 9 12.92 -6.04 10.05
C GLN A 9 13.71 -7.05 9.21
N ASN A 10 13.57 -8.34 9.51
CA ASN A 10 14.32 -9.44 8.90
C ASN A 10 13.49 -10.25 7.91
N SER A 11 12.25 -9.84 7.63
CA SER A 11 11.33 -10.58 6.77
C SER A 11 10.99 -9.81 5.50
N LEU A 12 10.84 -10.52 4.38
CA LEU A 12 10.34 -9.97 3.12
C LEU A 12 8.88 -9.51 3.31
N PHE A 13 8.61 -8.23 3.07
CA PHE A 13 7.28 -7.68 3.24
C PHE A 13 6.38 -8.00 2.04
N ASN A 14 5.13 -8.36 2.31
CA ASN A 14 4.25 -8.93 1.29
C ASN A 14 3.81 -7.95 0.20
N HIS A 15 3.68 -6.66 0.50
CA HIS A 15 3.19 -5.66 -0.45
C HIS A 15 4.11 -4.45 -0.53
N PHE A 16 4.78 -4.26 -1.67
CA PHE A 16 5.82 -3.25 -1.85
C PHE A 16 5.39 -1.85 -1.42
N ALA A 17 4.27 -1.34 -1.95
CA ALA A 17 3.78 0.01 -1.67
C ALA A 17 3.19 0.23 -0.27
N LYS A 18 3.39 -0.71 0.66
CA LYS A 18 2.96 -0.65 2.06
C LYS A 18 4.10 -1.05 3.01
N ALA A 19 5.30 -1.31 2.48
CA ALA A 19 6.42 -1.81 3.25
C ALA A 19 6.89 -0.76 4.26
N PRO A 20 7.06 -1.11 5.54
CA PRO A 20 7.56 -0.18 6.53
C PRO A 20 9.05 0.15 6.31
N GLN A 21 9.79 -0.73 5.66
CA GLN A 21 11.22 -0.55 5.38
C GLN A 21 11.58 -0.98 3.96
N LEU A 22 12.68 -0.42 3.45
CA LEU A 22 13.40 -0.93 2.30
C LEU A 22 14.79 -1.37 2.74
N MET A 23 15.19 -2.59 2.37
CA MET A 23 16.58 -2.99 2.39
C MET A 23 17.20 -2.64 1.05
N ILE A 24 18.17 -1.72 1.05
CA ILE A 24 18.97 -1.36 -0.12
C ILE A 24 20.23 -2.21 -0.10
N VAL A 25 20.46 -2.97 -1.17
CA VAL A 25 21.63 -3.82 -1.36
C VAL A 25 22.44 -3.26 -2.51
N ASP A 26 23.73 -2.99 -2.27
CA ASP A 26 24.70 -2.73 -3.33
C ASP A 26 25.52 -4.00 -3.55
N ASP A 27 25.17 -4.70 -4.63
CA ASP A 27 25.80 -5.95 -5.04
C ASP A 27 27.28 -5.76 -5.39
N THR A 28 27.67 -4.57 -5.82
CA THR A 28 29.06 -4.27 -6.22
C THR A 28 29.98 -4.22 -5.00
N THR A 29 29.49 -3.64 -3.90
CA THR A 29 30.26 -3.46 -2.67
C THR A 29 29.93 -4.51 -1.61
N ALA A 30 29.00 -5.43 -1.90
CA ALA A 30 28.45 -6.41 -0.96
C ALA A 30 27.94 -5.76 0.34
N THR A 31 27.40 -4.54 0.25
CA THR A 31 26.85 -3.81 1.40
C THR A 31 25.33 -3.81 1.36
N SER A 32 24.71 -3.72 2.54
CA SER A 32 23.27 -3.51 2.65
C SER A 32 22.93 -2.59 3.81
N GLN A 33 21.88 -1.81 3.63
CA GLN A 33 21.33 -0.93 4.66
C GLN A 33 19.80 -1.02 4.65
N ARG A 34 19.19 -0.87 5.83
CA ARG A 34 17.73 -0.76 5.97
C ARG A 34 17.35 0.69 6.18
N ILE A 35 16.32 1.13 5.46
CA ILE A 35 15.80 2.48 5.55
C ILE A 35 14.32 2.41 5.92
N ASP A 36 13.95 3.09 7.00
CA ASP A 36 12.56 3.24 7.40
C ASP A 36 11.79 4.14 6.44
N VAL A 37 10.59 3.70 6.08
CA VAL A 37 9.63 4.51 5.34
C VAL A 37 8.73 5.21 6.35
N THR A 38 8.93 6.51 6.50
CA THR A 38 8.17 7.33 7.43
C THR A 38 6.66 7.16 7.19
N LYS A 39 5.92 6.96 8.29
CA LYS A 39 4.46 6.94 8.23
C LYS A 39 3.99 8.37 7.94
N THR A 40 3.41 8.56 6.76
CA THR A 40 2.71 9.78 6.40
C THR A 40 1.22 9.55 6.52
N GLU A 41 0.47 10.59 6.92
CA GLU A 41 -0.99 10.55 6.94
C GLU A 41 -1.51 10.29 5.51
N GLY A 42 -1.96 9.05 5.27
CA GLY A 42 -2.55 8.61 4.00
C GLY A 42 -1.61 7.88 3.03
N SER A 43 -2.21 7.04 2.18
CA SER A 43 -1.49 6.13 1.27
C SER A 43 -0.71 6.81 0.13
N CYS A 44 -0.94 8.10 -0.14
CA CYS A 44 -0.27 8.82 -1.23
C CYS A 44 1.13 9.29 -0.81
N GLY A 45 1.31 9.74 0.43
CA GLY A 45 2.61 10.18 0.94
C GLY A 45 3.61 9.03 0.97
N HIS A 46 3.18 7.87 1.47
CA HIS A 46 4.03 6.68 1.58
C HIS A 46 4.57 6.21 0.22
N LYS A 47 3.73 6.19 -0.84
CA LYS A 47 4.19 5.84 -2.20
C LYS A 47 5.21 6.82 -2.74
N LYS A 48 4.99 8.13 -2.53
CA LYS A 48 5.93 9.17 -2.97
C LYS A 48 7.27 9.01 -2.25
N GLN A 49 7.24 8.70 -0.96
CA GLN A 49 8.45 8.46 -0.19
C GLN A 49 9.21 7.23 -0.67
N LEU A 50 8.53 6.11 -0.92
CA LEU A 50 9.17 4.93 -1.52
C LEU A 50 9.87 5.29 -2.85
N LEU A 51 9.17 5.99 -3.76
CA LEU A 51 9.78 6.42 -5.03
C LEU A 51 10.96 7.38 -4.83
N ALA A 52 10.91 8.25 -3.82
CA ALA A 52 12.00 9.15 -3.48
C ALA A 52 13.22 8.37 -2.97
N LEU A 53 13.01 7.41 -2.07
CA LEU A 53 14.06 6.53 -1.55
C LEU A 53 14.72 5.72 -2.67
N LEU A 54 13.96 5.17 -3.61
CA LEU A 54 14.53 4.46 -4.76
C LEU A 54 15.44 5.36 -5.60
N ARG A 55 15.02 6.60 -5.86
CA ARG A 55 15.80 7.58 -6.62
C ARG A 55 17.05 8.03 -5.86
N GLU A 56 16.91 8.38 -4.59
CA GLU A 56 18.01 8.89 -3.74
C GLU A 56 19.11 7.85 -3.57
N ASN A 57 18.75 6.57 -3.49
CA ASN A 57 19.69 5.46 -3.39
C ASN A 57 20.13 4.91 -4.75
N ARG A 58 19.74 5.55 -5.86
CA ARG A 58 20.09 5.11 -7.23
C ARG A 58 19.78 3.63 -7.48
N VAL A 59 18.59 3.20 -7.05
CA VAL A 59 18.16 1.82 -7.18
C VAL A 59 17.94 1.49 -8.65
N ASP A 60 18.65 0.47 -9.14
CA ASP A 60 18.53 -0.08 -10.49
C ASP A 60 17.35 -1.07 -10.59
N ALA A 61 17.10 -1.83 -9.52
CA ALA A 61 16.10 -2.90 -9.50
C ALA A 61 15.32 -2.99 -8.17
N VAL A 62 14.06 -3.43 -8.22
CA VAL A 62 13.27 -3.75 -7.03
C VAL A 62 12.78 -5.19 -7.05
N ILE A 63 12.83 -5.84 -5.89
CA ILE A 63 12.33 -7.20 -5.72
C ILE A 63 10.98 -7.13 -5.00
N VAL A 64 9.92 -7.73 -5.53
CA VAL A 64 8.57 -7.62 -5.00
C VAL A 64 7.86 -8.96 -4.93
N ARG A 65 7.06 -9.16 -3.88
CA ARG A 65 6.09 -10.26 -3.84
C ARG A 65 4.76 -9.83 -4.46
N ASN A 66 4.20 -8.72 -3.97
CA ASN A 66 3.02 -8.09 -4.53
C ASN A 66 3.26 -6.59 -4.68
N ILE A 67 2.72 -6.00 -5.74
CA ILE A 67 2.75 -4.57 -6.00
C ILE A 67 1.42 -4.15 -6.63
N GLY A 68 1.01 -2.89 -6.46
CA GLY A 68 -0.18 -2.35 -7.14
C GLY A 68 0.18 -1.79 -8.52
N GLN A 69 -0.73 -1.86 -9.50
CA GLN A 69 -0.49 -1.41 -10.89
C GLN A 69 0.07 0.01 -10.97
N ASN A 70 -0.51 0.94 -10.20
CA ASN A 70 -0.05 2.33 -10.20
C ASN A 70 1.41 2.48 -9.70
N MET A 71 1.83 1.67 -8.73
CA MET A 71 3.20 1.73 -8.22
C MET A 71 4.15 1.04 -9.20
N LEU A 72 3.74 -0.09 -9.77
CA LEU A 72 4.51 -0.81 -10.77
C LEU A 72 4.78 0.07 -12.00
N ALA A 73 3.74 0.70 -12.55
CA ALA A 73 3.86 1.64 -13.66
C ALA A 73 4.84 2.78 -13.35
N ALA A 74 4.76 3.37 -12.15
CA ALA A 74 5.65 4.46 -11.74
C ALA A 74 7.12 4.04 -11.57
N ILE A 75 7.38 2.78 -11.23
CA ILE A 75 8.75 2.22 -11.13
C ILE A 75 9.29 1.94 -12.54
N LEU A 76 8.49 1.31 -13.40
CA LEU A 76 8.88 1.01 -14.79
C LEU A 76 9.12 2.29 -15.62
N GLU A 77 8.32 3.33 -15.42
CA GLU A 77 8.53 4.65 -16.07
C GLU A 77 9.88 5.27 -15.71
N LYS A 78 10.41 4.96 -14.51
CA LYS A 78 11.73 5.39 -14.06
C LYS A 78 12.87 4.50 -14.56
N LYS A 79 12.57 3.51 -15.41
CA LYS A 79 13.52 2.50 -15.91
C LYS A 79 14.18 1.68 -14.79
N ILE A 80 13.47 1.51 -13.68
CA ILE A 80 13.87 0.63 -12.59
C ILE A 80 13.31 -0.76 -12.90
N GLU A 81 14.17 -1.78 -12.90
CA GLU A 81 13.78 -3.16 -13.15
C GLU A 81 12.96 -3.71 -11.98
N VAL A 82 12.05 -4.63 -12.27
CA VAL A 82 11.19 -5.24 -11.23
C VAL A 82 11.31 -6.75 -11.32
N TYR A 83 11.51 -7.40 -10.18
CA TYR A 83 11.67 -8.84 -10.09
C TYR A 83 10.67 -9.45 -9.10
N TYR A 84 10.09 -10.58 -9.46
CA TYR A 84 9.15 -11.29 -8.60
C TYR A 84 9.86 -12.22 -7.61
N ALA A 85 9.52 -12.09 -6.33
CA ALA A 85 9.95 -12.98 -5.26
C ALA A 85 8.91 -14.08 -4.95
N PRO A 86 9.23 -15.38 -5.16
CA PRO A 86 8.36 -16.50 -4.83
C PRO A 86 7.98 -16.58 -3.35
N ARG A 87 6.83 -17.21 -3.05
CA ARG A 87 6.41 -17.46 -1.66
C ARG A 87 7.47 -18.28 -0.92
N GLY A 88 7.71 -17.96 0.35
CA GLY A 88 8.70 -18.65 1.18
C GLY A 88 10.15 -18.17 0.98
N SER A 89 10.44 -17.32 0.00
CA SER A 89 11.80 -16.75 -0.14
C SER A 89 12.24 -15.99 1.11
N GLN A 90 13.47 -16.26 1.54
CA GLN A 90 14.12 -15.56 2.64
C GLN A 90 14.74 -14.26 2.15
N LEU A 91 14.82 -13.25 3.02
CA LEU A 91 15.32 -11.93 2.65
C LEU A 91 16.77 -11.97 2.13
N THR A 92 17.60 -12.85 2.72
CA THR A 92 19.03 -13.02 2.40
C THR A 92 19.29 -13.79 1.10
N SER A 93 18.33 -14.57 0.61
CA SER A 93 18.50 -15.38 -0.60
C SER A 93 18.03 -14.68 -1.88
N LEU A 94 17.56 -13.44 -1.78
CA LEU A 94 16.96 -12.70 -2.88
C LEU A 94 18.03 -11.94 -3.66
N HIS A 95 18.19 -12.32 -4.91
CA HIS A 95 19.09 -11.67 -5.86
C HIS A 95 18.41 -11.57 -7.23
N PRO A 96 18.45 -10.41 -7.92
CA PRO A 96 17.77 -10.22 -9.21
C PRO A 96 18.07 -11.30 -10.26
N ASN A 97 19.32 -11.76 -10.37
CA ASN A 97 19.74 -12.78 -11.34
C ASN A 97 19.01 -14.14 -11.22
N HIS A 98 18.38 -14.43 -10.08
CA HIS A 98 17.68 -15.70 -9.84
C HIS A 98 16.15 -15.54 -9.82
N LEU A 99 15.64 -14.38 -10.22
CA LEU A 99 14.23 -14.03 -10.12
C LEU A 99 13.63 -13.71 -11.48
N LEU A 100 12.31 -13.85 -11.57
CA LEU A 100 11.58 -13.58 -12.80
C LEU A 100 11.38 -12.06 -12.97
N PRO A 101 11.76 -11.48 -14.12
CA PRO A 101 11.50 -10.08 -14.38
C PRO A 101 10.01 -9.83 -14.60
N VAL A 102 9.54 -8.67 -14.13
CA VAL A 102 8.17 -8.19 -14.26
C VAL A 102 8.20 -6.94 -15.14
N THR A 103 7.77 -7.09 -16.38
CA THR A 103 7.76 -6.00 -17.38
C THR A 103 6.35 -5.47 -17.65
N ASP A 104 5.31 -6.26 -17.36
CA ASP A 104 3.92 -5.88 -17.59
C ASP A 104 3.27 -5.31 -16.33
N VAL A 105 2.69 -4.12 -16.45
CA VAL A 105 1.89 -3.45 -15.41
C VAL A 105 0.71 -4.32 -14.95
N SER A 106 0.19 -5.21 -15.80
CA SER A 106 -0.92 -6.12 -15.48
C SER A 106 -0.61 -7.08 -14.33
N PHE A 107 0.67 -7.37 -14.06
CA PHE A 107 1.13 -8.13 -12.89
C PHE A 107 0.69 -7.48 -11.57
N GLY A 108 0.57 -6.15 -11.55
CA GLY A 108 0.19 -5.41 -10.38
C GLY A 108 -1.28 -5.61 -10.00
N LYS A 109 -1.59 -5.50 -8.70
CA LYS A 109 -2.97 -5.47 -8.20
C LYS A 109 -3.69 -4.19 -8.66
N PRO A 110 -4.89 -4.29 -9.24
CA PRO A 110 -5.66 -3.11 -9.64
C PRO A 110 -6.01 -2.27 -8.40
N SER A 111 -6.07 -0.95 -8.60
CA SER A 111 -6.48 -0.04 -7.52
C SER A 111 -7.95 -0.25 -7.18
N ALA A 112 -8.25 -0.58 -5.92
CA ALA A 112 -9.61 -0.76 -5.42
C ALA A 112 -10.52 0.48 -5.64
N ASN A 113 -9.92 1.65 -5.87
CA ASN A 113 -10.66 2.91 -6.02
C ASN A 113 -10.98 3.29 -7.47
N LYS A 114 -10.46 2.59 -8.50
CA LYS A 114 -10.75 2.96 -9.90
C LYS A 114 -12.17 2.60 -10.38
N SER A 115 -12.90 1.74 -9.66
CA SER A 115 -14.31 1.45 -9.95
C SER A 115 -15.28 2.51 -9.40
N LYS A 116 -14.80 3.49 -8.63
CA LYS A 116 -15.59 4.66 -8.22
C LYS A 116 -15.18 5.85 -9.08
N LYS A 117 -15.94 6.10 -10.15
CA LYS A 117 -15.82 7.29 -11.01
C LYS A 117 -15.72 8.58 -10.16
N ARG A 118 -14.93 9.52 -10.70
CA ARG A 118 -14.68 10.93 -10.30
C ARG A 118 -13.46 11.16 -9.42
N CYS A 119 -12.27 11.12 -10.03
CA CYS A 119 -11.23 12.06 -9.69
C CYS A 119 -11.48 13.32 -10.52
N ALA A 120 -12.23 14.28 -9.97
CA ALA A 120 -12.17 15.64 -10.47
C ALA A 120 -10.86 16.24 -9.95
N SER A 121 -10.00 16.61 -10.89
CA SER A 121 -8.87 17.51 -10.71
C SER A 121 -9.21 18.70 -9.81
N GLN A 122 -8.50 18.87 -8.69
CA GLN A 122 -8.09 20.21 -8.24
C GLN A 122 -7.03 20.13 -7.13
N CYS A 123 -5.77 20.37 -7.51
CA CYS A 123 -4.90 21.18 -6.66
C CYS A 123 -5.47 22.61 -6.70
N GLY A 124 -5.73 23.21 -5.54
CA GLY A 124 -6.00 24.65 -5.45
C GLY A 124 -7.15 25.03 -4.53
N SER A 125 -6.77 25.64 -3.41
CA SER A 125 -7.52 26.68 -2.69
C SER A 125 -8.70 26.25 -1.80
N LYS A 126 -8.55 26.62 -0.51
CA LYS A 126 -9.55 26.59 0.55
C LYS A 126 -10.91 27.12 0.07
N LYS A 127 -11.94 26.28 0.17
CA LYS A 127 -13.33 26.70 0.34
C LYS A 127 -13.92 25.85 1.46
N VAL A 128 -14.30 26.51 2.55
CA VAL A 128 -15.13 25.94 3.62
C VAL A 128 -16.42 25.43 2.98
N GLY A 129 -16.52 24.10 2.85
CA GLY A 129 -17.68 23.40 2.32
C GLY A 129 -18.53 22.90 3.48
N LYS A 130 -19.77 23.38 3.54
CA LYS A 130 -20.79 23.09 4.55
C LYS A 130 -20.85 21.61 4.93
N HIS A 131 -20.92 21.33 6.24
CA HIS A 131 -21.23 20.02 6.79
C HIS A 131 -22.45 19.43 6.09
N ASN A 132 -22.26 18.39 5.28
CA ASN A 132 -23.37 17.52 4.92
C ASN A 132 -23.84 16.87 6.21
N LYS A 133 -25.01 17.29 6.70
CA LYS A 133 -25.74 16.58 7.75
C LYS A 133 -25.83 15.11 7.31
N LEU A 134 -25.17 14.22 8.05
CA LEU A 134 -25.35 12.79 7.90
C LEU A 134 -26.84 12.52 8.14
N ALA A 135 -27.56 12.15 7.09
CA ALA A 135 -28.88 11.57 7.27
C ALA A 135 -28.71 10.31 8.13
N PRO A 136 -29.49 10.13 9.21
CA PRO A 136 -29.38 8.94 10.04
C PRO A 136 -29.71 7.72 9.17
N ARG A 137 -28.69 6.91 8.89
CA ARG A 137 -28.90 5.60 8.27
C ARG A 137 -29.52 4.72 9.34
N MET A 138 -30.80 4.42 9.21
CA MET A 138 -31.45 3.44 10.06
C MET A 138 -30.73 2.10 9.93
N LEU A 139 -30.47 1.45 11.06
CA LEU A 139 -29.94 0.10 11.09
C LEU A 139 -30.96 -0.86 10.47
N SER A 140 -30.47 -1.91 9.81
CA SER A 140 -31.37 -2.95 9.29
C SER A 140 -32.17 -3.60 10.45
N PRO A 141 -33.41 -4.07 10.21
CA PRO A 141 -34.21 -4.73 11.25
C PRO A 141 -33.45 -5.87 11.95
N THR A 142 -32.69 -6.66 11.17
CA THR A 142 -31.82 -7.73 11.64
C THR A 142 -30.69 -7.24 12.56
N THR A 143 -30.10 -6.08 12.28
CA THR A 143 -29.05 -5.50 13.13
C THR A 143 -29.63 -4.97 14.44
N ILE A 144 -30.82 -4.38 14.40
CA ILE A 144 -31.53 -3.90 15.59
C ILE A 144 -31.88 -5.08 16.51
N GLU A 145 -32.38 -6.18 15.96
CA GLU A 145 -32.74 -7.37 16.74
C GLU A 145 -31.52 -8.02 17.40
N ALA A 146 -30.40 -8.14 16.66
CA ALA A 146 -29.15 -8.63 17.20
C ALA A 146 -28.63 -7.75 18.35
N LEU A 147 -28.72 -6.42 18.21
CA LEU A 147 -28.34 -5.48 19.26
C LEU A 147 -29.25 -5.56 20.49
N LYS A 148 -30.57 -5.69 20.31
CA LYS A 148 -31.51 -5.89 21.44
C LYS A 148 -31.13 -7.13 22.26
N LYS A 149 -30.73 -8.22 21.59
CA LYS A 149 -30.34 -9.48 22.24
C LYS A 149 -29.03 -9.35 23.04
N VAL A 150 -28.05 -8.61 22.51
CA VAL A 150 -26.76 -8.38 23.20
C VAL A 150 -26.91 -7.41 24.36
N LEU A 151 -27.72 -6.36 24.19
CA LEU A 151 -27.83 -5.25 25.14
C LEU A 151 -28.89 -5.47 26.24
N LYS A 152 -29.62 -6.59 26.24
CA LYS A 152 -30.72 -6.91 27.19
C LYS A 152 -31.69 -5.73 27.42
N VAL A 153 -31.97 -4.96 26.38
CA VAL A 153 -32.87 -3.80 26.49
C VAL A 153 -34.30 -4.31 26.63
N LYS A 154 -34.90 -4.14 27.81
CA LYS A 154 -36.34 -4.33 28.01
C LYS A 154 -37.07 -3.18 27.32
N GLU A 155 -38.07 -3.50 26.50
CA GLU A 155 -38.97 -2.49 25.96
C GLU A 155 -39.72 -1.80 27.10
N ILE A 156 -39.58 -0.49 27.20
CA ILE A 156 -40.47 0.32 28.02
C ILE A 156 -41.74 0.48 27.20
N VAL A 157 -42.80 -0.19 27.63
CA VAL A 157 -44.14 0.01 27.11
C VAL A 157 -44.65 1.32 27.72
N GLU A 158 -44.70 2.39 26.93
CA GLU A 158 -45.39 3.61 27.33
C GLU A 158 -46.91 3.34 27.35
N GLY A 159 -47.49 3.40 28.54
CA GLY A 159 -48.92 3.31 28.77
C GLY A 159 -49.61 4.66 28.54
N LYS A 160 -50.66 4.59 27.73
CA LYS A 160 -51.88 5.43 27.63
C LYS A 160 -51.83 6.89 28.09
#